data_AF-A0A936XZB2-F1
#
_entry.id   AF-A0A936XZB2-F1
#
_cell.length_a   1.000
_cell.length_b   1.000
_cell.length_c   1.000
_cell.angle_alpha   90.00
_cell.angle_beta   90.00
_cell.angle_gamma   90.00
#
_symmetry.space_group_name_H-M   'P 1'
#
loop_
_entity.id
_entity.type
_entity.pdbx_description
1 polymer ?
#
loop_
_entity_poly.entity_id
_entity_poly.type
_entity_poly.pdbx_seq_one_letter_code
_entity_poly.pdbx_strand_id
1 'polypeptide(L)'
;MTFKFSLTRLYLISFFFLISCNNQNKNNSKSTTAGDANDFNKVVSDWNNAHSSKDIGVLLNLYDNSILYYGTQKDKNSCIESKLSLFKKYPDYYQQIFGNIQKEKINETDIKCSFVKRVTINQQTKDYPSYLIFSKKQDIWKIINEGDLVTDKYLAKAKDVVIPKDAVKGDYNGDGVLDYAWLVPPNKSECEECGGNCTSYIKFSDNSIPSIKVEMCIGGTPTNLGDLNKNGSDEIGMLPGWCTSCWRDYIVYTYKNDKWIFAVEPFSTHCNQWEEGIKPID
;
A
#
# COMPACT_ATOMS: atom_id res chain seq x y z
N MET A 1 1.51 -32.60 -68.96
CA MET A 1 0.89 -31.28 -69.16
C MET A 1 1.68 -30.28 -68.34
N THR A 2 2.68 -29.69 -68.99
CA THR A 2 3.61 -28.68 -68.46
C THR A 2 2.96 -27.30 -68.52
N PHE A 3 3.06 -26.51 -67.46
CA PHE A 3 3.21 -25.06 -67.62
C PHE A 3 4.19 -24.50 -66.56
N LYS A 4 5.29 -23.97 -67.10
CA LYS A 4 6.29 -23.07 -66.50
C LYS A 4 5.73 -21.64 -66.43
N PHE A 5 6.60 -20.71 -66.01
CA PHE A 5 6.58 -19.23 -66.05
C PHE A 5 6.36 -18.62 -64.66
N SER A 6 7.09 -17.60 -64.21
CA SER A 6 8.26 -16.88 -64.72
C SER A 6 8.77 -15.96 -63.62
N LEU A 7 10.08 -15.84 -63.48
CA LEU A 7 10.75 -14.76 -62.76
C LEU A 7 10.68 -13.48 -63.60
N THR A 8 10.38 -12.33 -62.99
CA THR A 8 10.66 -11.02 -63.60
C THR A 8 11.20 -10.07 -62.54
N ARG A 9 12.47 -9.67 -62.73
CA ARG A 9 13.11 -8.50 -62.09
C ARG A 9 12.49 -7.22 -62.65
N LEU A 10 12.39 -6.16 -61.84
CA LEU A 10 12.43 -4.79 -62.36
C LEU A 10 13.00 -3.77 -61.35
N TYR A 11 14.23 -3.34 -61.68
CA TYR A 11 14.92 -2.05 -61.55
C TYR A 11 14.82 -1.12 -60.30
N LEU A 12 16.03 -0.85 -59.78
CA LEU A 12 16.49 0.41 -59.18
C LEU A 12 16.06 1.63 -60.01
N ILE A 13 15.60 2.70 -59.33
CA ILE A 13 15.88 4.09 -59.74
C ILE A 13 16.30 4.89 -58.50
N SER A 14 17.60 5.14 -58.42
CA SER A 14 18.23 6.20 -57.64
C SER A 14 17.99 7.55 -58.32
N PHE A 15 17.49 8.55 -57.59
CA PHE A 15 17.52 9.95 -58.00
C PHE A 15 18.25 10.77 -56.94
N PHE A 16 19.51 11.09 -57.24
CA PHE A 16 20.21 12.24 -56.68
C PHE A 16 19.69 13.50 -57.39
N PHE A 17 19.33 14.54 -56.63
CA PHE A 17 19.55 15.91 -57.09
C PHE A 17 19.95 16.81 -55.93
N LEU A 18 20.98 17.60 -56.21
CA LEU A 18 21.76 18.47 -55.34
C LEU A 18 21.06 19.82 -55.11
N ILE A 19 21.17 20.31 -53.87
CA ILE A 19 21.59 21.65 -53.43
C ILE A 19 20.97 22.88 -54.10
N SER A 20 20.30 23.71 -53.29
CA SER A 20 20.65 25.13 -53.23
C SER A 20 20.47 25.70 -51.82
N CYS A 21 21.54 26.32 -51.33
CA CYS A 21 21.61 27.05 -50.07
C CYS A 21 20.84 28.37 -50.17
N ASN A 22 20.23 28.81 -49.07
CA ASN A 22 20.13 30.24 -48.82
C ASN A 22 20.44 30.58 -47.36
N ASN A 23 21.48 31.39 -47.19
CA ASN A 23 21.98 31.91 -45.92
C ASN A 23 21.14 33.12 -45.51
N GLN A 24 20.58 33.11 -44.30
CA GLN A 24 20.42 34.34 -43.53
C GLN A 24 20.98 34.16 -42.13
N ASN A 25 22.00 34.98 -41.85
CA ASN A 25 22.67 35.16 -40.57
C ASN A 25 21.69 35.49 -39.44
N LYS A 26 21.78 34.76 -38.31
CA LYS A 26 21.63 35.33 -36.97
C LYS A 26 22.57 34.62 -35.98
N ASN A 27 23.62 35.36 -35.65
CA ASN A 27 24.49 35.34 -34.48
C ASN A 27 24.32 34.22 -33.42
N ASN A 28 25.40 33.46 -33.26
CA ASN A 28 25.98 32.92 -32.03
C ASN A 28 25.05 32.75 -30.81
N SER A 29 24.73 31.49 -30.52
CA SER A 29 25.21 30.89 -29.27
C SER A 29 25.61 29.44 -29.55
N LYS A 30 26.72 29.01 -28.95
CA LYS A 30 27.29 27.66 -29.06
C LYS A 30 26.20 26.59 -28.92
N SER A 31 25.90 25.92 -30.02
CA SER A 31 25.35 24.57 -29.99
C SER A 31 26.41 23.69 -29.34
N THR A 32 26.24 23.46 -28.04
CA THR A 32 26.97 22.45 -27.30
C THR A 32 26.02 21.28 -27.19
N THR A 33 26.34 20.23 -27.93
CA THR A 33 25.73 18.90 -27.83
C THR A 33 25.81 18.37 -26.40
N ALA A 34 24.65 18.16 -25.75
CA ALA A 34 24.39 17.19 -24.66
C ALA A 34 22.90 17.25 -24.28
N GLY A 35 22.06 16.52 -25.01
CA GLY A 35 20.63 16.35 -24.71
C GLY A 35 20.33 15.31 -23.62
N ASP A 36 21.30 14.91 -22.81
CA ASP A 36 21.18 13.87 -21.78
C ASP A 36 21.86 14.31 -20.47
N ALA A 37 21.05 14.82 -19.53
CA ALA A 37 21.41 14.92 -18.12
C ALA A 37 20.16 15.19 -17.24
N ASN A 38 19.50 14.13 -16.78
CA ASN A 38 18.83 14.08 -15.46
C ASN A 38 17.77 15.16 -15.14
N ASP A 39 16.79 15.39 -16.02
CA ASP A 39 15.64 16.22 -15.65
C ASP A 39 14.60 15.42 -14.83
N PHE A 40 14.90 15.20 -13.56
CA PHE A 40 13.97 14.59 -12.61
C PHE A 40 12.66 15.38 -12.46
N ASN A 41 12.65 16.68 -12.77
CA ASN A 41 11.39 17.43 -12.77
C ASN A 41 10.46 16.93 -13.87
N LYS A 42 11.02 16.57 -15.03
CA LYS A 42 10.27 15.94 -16.11
C LYS A 42 9.67 14.61 -15.67
N VAL A 43 10.47 13.71 -15.09
CA VAL A 43 9.98 12.37 -14.69
C VAL A 43 8.89 12.48 -13.60
N VAL A 44 9.06 13.37 -12.62
CA VAL A 44 8.03 13.65 -11.60
C VAL A 44 6.78 14.28 -12.23
N SER A 45 6.95 15.17 -13.22
CA SER A 45 5.83 15.77 -13.95
C SER A 45 5.07 14.74 -14.79
N ASP A 46 5.77 13.85 -15.50
CA ASP A 46 5.17 12.75 -16.26
C ASP A 46 4.37 11.83 -15.32
N TRP A 47 4.93 11.47 -14.17
CA TRP A 47 4.23 10.72 -13.12
C TRP A 47 2.96 11.44 -12.64
N ASN A 48 3.05 12.75 -12.40
CA ASN A 48 1.93 13.55 -11.94
C ASN A 48 0.81 13.63 -12.99
N ASN A 49 1.18 13.91 -14.23
CA ASN A 49 0.23 14.06 -15.33
C ASN A 49 -0.48 12.74 -15.63
N ALA A 50 0.25 11.62 -15.60
CA ALA A 50 -0.31 10.29 -15.80
C ALA A 50 -1.38 9.91 -14.76
N HIS A 51 -1.26 10.39 -13.52
CA HIS A 51 -2.31 10.18 -12.51
C HIS A 51 -3.58 10.97 -12.85
N SER A 52 -3.45 12.24 -13.22
CA SER A 52 -4.60 13.10 -13.51
C SER A 52 -5.27 12.76 -14.84
N SER A 53 -4.50 12.31 -15.85
CA SER A 53 -5.03 11.80 -17.12
C SER A 53 -5.44 10.32 -17.07
N LYS A 54 -5.14 9.61 -15.97
CA LYS A 54 -5.35 8.17 -15.81
C LYS A 54 -4.60 7.33 -16.86
N ASP A 55 -3.44 7.81 -17.31
CA ASP A 55 -2.59 7.14 -18.31
C ASP A 55 -1.76 6.02 -17.67
N ILE A 56 -2.31 4.80 -17.70
CA ILE A 56 -1.66 3.61 -17.16
C ILE A 56 -0.40 3.22 -17.94
N GLY A 57 -0.35 3.52 -19.24
CA GLY A 57 0.82 3.20 -20.08
C GLY A 57 2.05 3.96 -19.62
N VAL A 58 1.90 5.26 -19.29
CA VAL A 58 2.97 6.07 -18.71
C VAL A 58 3.37 5.53 -17.33
N LEU A 59 2.41 5.21 -16.46
CA LEU A 59 2.71 4.66 -15.14
C LEU A 59 3.50 3.34 -15.22
N LEU A 60 3.08 2.40 -16.06
CA LEU A 60 3.77 1.12 -16.29
C LEU A 60 5.23 1.30 -16.74
N ASN A 61 5.47 2.32 -17.55
CA ASN A 61 6.80 2.66 -18.04
C ASN A 61 7.67 3.33 -16.98
N LEU A 62 7.08 4.12 -16.07
CA LEU A 62 7.83 4.81 -15.02
C LEU A 62 8.24 3.89 -13.87
N TYR A 63 7.40 2.92 -13.49
CA TYR A 63 7.70 2.02 -12.39
C TYR A 63 8.74 0.94 -12.75
N ASP A 64 9.55 0.60 -11.76
CA ASP A 64 10.36 -0.60 -11.78
C ASP A 64 9.50 -1.87 -11.62
N ASN A 65 10.08 -3.06 -11.71
CA ASN A 65 9.35 -4.32 -11.45
C ASN A 65 9.13 -4.58 -9.96
N SER A 66 9.97 -4.00 -9.10
CA SER A 66 9.84 -4.09 -7.64
C SER A 66 9.86 -2.67 -7.04
N ILE A 67 8.79 -2.31 -6.34
CA ILE A 67 8.57 -0.96 -5.82
C ILE A 67 8.28 -1.04 -4.33
N LEU A 68 8.99 -0.25 -3.52
CA LEU A 68 8.57 0.03 -2.16
C LEU A 68 7.44 1.06 -2.20
N TYR A 69 6.19 0.59 -2.14
CA TYR A 69 4.99 1.38 -2.31
C TYR A 69 4.34 1.66 -0.96
N TYR A 70 4.42 2.91 -0.49
CA TYR A 70 3.94 3.36 0.83
C TYR A 70 4.41 2.45 1.97
N GLY A 71 5.69 2.05 1.91
CA GLY A 71 6.35 1.21 2.90
C GLY A 71 6.12 -0.30 2.77
N THR A 72 5.33 -0.75 1.79
CA THR A 72 5.14 -2.17 1.47
C THR A 72 5.83 -2.53 0.16
N GLN A 73 6.60 -3.61 0.12
CA GLN A 73 7.21 -4.08 -1.13
C GLN A 73 6.11 -4.67 -2.03
N LYS A 74 5.97 -4.15 -3.25
CA LYS A 74 5.00 -4.62 -4.24
C LYS A 74 5.66 -4.85 -5.59
N ASP A 75 5.12 -5.78 -6.37
CA ASP A 75 5.43 -5.87 -7.79
C ASP A 75 4.71 -4.76 -8.58
N LYS A 76 5.16 -4.54 -9.80
CA LYS A 76 4.60 -3.51 -10.70
C LYS A 76 3.09 -3.65 -10.91
N ASN A 77 2.58 -4.85 -11.15
CA ASN A 77 1.17 -5.05 -11.48
C ASN A 77 0.31 -4.74 -10.25
N SER A 78 0.70 -5.21 -9.07
CA SER A 78 0.03 -4.88 -7.80
C SER A 78 -0.02 -3.37 -7.51
N CYS A 79 1.05 -2.63 -7.83
CA CYS A 79 1.05 -1.16 -7.77
C CYS A 79 0.05 -0.54 -8.75
N ILE A 80 0.02 -1.00 -10.00
CA ILE A 80 -0.89 -0.49 -11.03
C ILE A 80 -2.35 -0.81 -10.71
N GLU A 81 -2.66 -2.00 -10.20
CA GLU A 81 -4.00 -2.39 -9.74
C GLU A 81 -4.49 -1.49 -8.60
N SER A 82 -3.58 -1.10 -7.68
CA SER A 82 -3.90 -0.12 -6.63
C SER A 82 -4.28 1.25 -7.23
N LYS A 83 -3.59 1.71 -8.29
CA LYS A 83 -3.93 2.95 -9.01
C LYS A 83 -5.25 2.84 -9.76
N LEU A 84 -5.48 1.75 -10.49
CA LEU A 84 -6.74 1.48 -11.18
C LEU A 84 -7.92 1.47 -10.22
N SER A 85 -7.77 0.84 -9.06
CA SER A 85 -8.79 0.79 -8.01
C SER A 85 -9.10 2.20 -7.47
N LEU A 86 -8.07 3.03 -7.27
CA LEU A 86 -8.23 4.44 -6.89
C LEU A 86 -9.03 5.22 -7.94
N PHE A 87 -8.67 5.10 -9.22
CA PHE A 87 -9.33 5.83 -10.30
C PHE A 87 -10.78 5.38 -10.52
N LYS A 88 -11.06 4.09 -10.34
CA LYS A 88 -12.42 3.55 -10.37
C LYS A 88 -13.26 4.05 -9.20
N LYS A 89 -12.68 4.09 -7.99
CA LYS A 89 -13.36 4.54 -6.78
C LYS A 89 -13.62 6.05 -6.78
N TYR A 90 -12.71 6.83 -7.35
CA TYR A 90 -12.78 8.29 -7.41
C TYR A 90 -12.58 8.79 -8.85
N PRO A 91 -13.65 8.80 -9.68
CA PRO A 91 -13.56 9.23 -11.07
C PRO A 91 -13.08 10.69 -11.24
N ASP A 92 -13.40 11.53 -10.25
CA ASP A 92 -13.01 12.95 -10.15
C ASP A 92 -11.63 13.17 -9.51
N TYR A 93 -10.89 12.09 -9.22
CA TYR A 93 -9.53 12.16 -8.71
C TYR A 93 -8.65 13.05 -9.59
N TYR A 94 -8.01 14.03 -8.95
CA TYR A 94 -7.02 14.89 -9.55
C TYR A 94 -5.83 15.07 -8.60
N GLN A 95 -4.62 15.13 -9.16
CA GLN A 95 -3.44 15.50 -8.40
C GLN A 95 -2.57 16.52 -9.13
N GLN A 96 -1.80 17.26 -8.33
CA GLN A 96 -0.77 18.17 -8.83
C GLN A 96 0.41 18.25 -7.86
N ILE A 97 1.56 18.60 -8.40
CA ILE A 97 2.73 19.00 -7.63
C ILE A 97 2.53 20.44 -7.17
N PHE A 98 2.54 20.68 -5.86
CA PHE A 98 2.42 22.01 -5.27
C PHE A 98 3.79 22.49 -4.77
N GLY A 99 4.27 23.60 -5.33
CA GLY A 99 5.60 24.14 -5.00
C GLY A 99 6.74 23.44 -5.74
N ASN A 100 7.93 23.46 -5.13
CA ASN A 100 9.16 23.01 -5.77
C ASN A 100 9.47 21.54 -5.49
N ILE A 101 10.12 20.88 -6.44
CA ILE A 101 10.68 19.55 -6.28
C ILE A 101 12.09 19.69 -5.70
N GLN A 102 12.32 19.06 -4.55
CA GLN A 102 13.63 18.97 -3.91
C GLN A 102 14.30 17.65 -4.30
N LYS A 103 15.58 17.71 -4.68
CA LYS A 103 16.35 16.55 -5.15
C LYS A 103 17.48 16.25 -4.17
N GLU A 104 17.62 14.99 -3.81
CA GLU A 104 18.64 14.48 -2.90
C GLU A 104 19.28 13.23 -3.51
N LYS A 105 20.60 13.22 -3.64
CA LYS A 105 21.35 12.03 -4.06
C LYS A 105 21.44 11.08 -2.86
N ILE A 106 20.88 9.88 -2.97
CA ILE A 106 21.02 8.85 -1.93
C ILE A 106 22.36 8.13 -2.10
N ASN A 107 22.67 7.73 -3.34
CA ASN A 107 23.93 7.08 -3.71
C ASN A 107 24.21 7.32 -5.21
N GLU A 108 25.20 6.65 -5.79
CA GLU A 108 25.57 6.82 -7.21
C GLU A 108 24.46 6.43 -8.20
N THR A 109 23.57 5.52 -7.82
CA THR A 109 22.52 4.99 -8.69
C THR A 109 21.13 5.49 -8.34
N ASP A 110 20.93 6.07 -7.15
CA ASP A 110 19.61 6.38 -6.60
C ASP A 110 19.46 7.85 -6.21
N ILE A 111 18.33 8.44 -6.61
CA ILE A 111 17.99 9.84 -6.36
C ILE A 111 16.58 9.92 -5.79
N LYS A 112 16.43 10.68 -4.70
CA LYS A 112 15.15 11.01 -4.09
C LYS A 112 14.66 12.36 -4.60
N CYS A 113 13.40 12.42 -4.99
CA CYS A 113 12.68 13.64 -5.31
C CYS A 113 11.53 13.81 -4.33
N SER A 114 11.59 14.85 -3.50
CA SER A 114 10.58 15.20 -2.50
C SER A 114 9.77 16.40 -2.96
N PHE A 115 8.46 16.37 -2.76
CA PHE A 115 7.53 17.41 -3.20
C PHE A 115 6.22 17.36 -2.42
N VAL A 116 5.42 18.42 -2.47
CA VAL A 116 4.05 18.38 -1.93
C VAL A 116 3.11 17.90 -3.03
N LYS A 117 2.45 16.75 -2.79
CA LYS A 117 1.40 16.22 -3.64
C LYS A 117 0.06 16.74 -3.15
N ARG A 118 -0.60 17.56 -3.95
CA ARG A 118 -1.95 18.06 -3.68
C ARG A 118 -2.96 17.17 -4.40
N VAL A 119 -3.85 16.54 -3.65
CA VAL A 119 -4.87 15.62 -4.16
C VAL A 119 -6.25 16.25 -3.97
N THR A 120 -7.07 16.23 -5.01
CA THR A 120 -8.46 16.68 -4.99
C THR A 120 -9.39 15.53 -5.31
N ILE A 121 -10.35 15.25 -4.40
CA ILE A 121 -11.39 14.22 -4.52
C ILE A 121 -12.66 14.78 -3.87
N ASN A 122 -13.82 14.60 -4.49
CA ASN A 122 -15.11 15.11 -4.02
C ASN A 122 -15.07 16.61 -3.68
N GLN A 123 -14.40 17.40 -4.52
CA GLN A 123 -14.16 18.85 -4.34
C GLN A 123 -13.33 19.22 -3.10
N GLN A 124 -12.86 18.25 -2.33
CA GLN A 124 -11.99 18.47 -1.18
C GLN A 124 -10.54 18.28 -1.58
N THR A 125 -9.66 19.14 -1.06
CA THR A 125 -8.23 19.12 -1.37
C THR A 125 -7.41 18.84 -0.13
N LYS A 126 -6.42 17.95 -0.25
CA LYS A 126 -5.45 17.63 0.82
C LYS A 126 -4.03 17.60 0.25
N ASP A 127 -3.09 18.04 1.07
CA ASP A 127 -1.67 18.09 0.73
C ASP A 127 -0.90 17.01 1.48
N TYR A 128 -0.05 16.28 0.76
CA TYR A 128 0.77 15.20 1.30
C TYR A 128 2.24 15.44 0.96
N PRO A 129 3.13 15.60 1.95
CA PRO A 129 4.57 15.67 1.70
C PRO A 129 5.06 14.31 1.19
N SER A 130 5.19 14.19 -0.12
CA SER A 130 5.42 12.95 -0.85
C SER A 130 6.83 12.90 -1.42
N TYR A 131 7.26 11.70 -1.80
CA TYR A 131 8.53 11.52 -2.48
C TYR A 131 8.50 10.33 -3.43
N LEU A 132 9.37 10.40 -4.43
CA LEU A 132 9.72 9.30 -5.31
C LEU A 132 11.22 9.02 -5.18
N ILE A 133 11.61 7.75 -5.13
CA ILE A 133 13.02 7.36 -5.29
C ILE A 133 13.17 6.69 -6.64
N PHE A 134 14.13 7.20 -7.40
CA PHE A 134 14.49 6.68 -8.70
C PHE A 134 15.79 5.91 -8.62
N SER A 135 15.90 4.81 -9.35
CA SER A 135 17.15 4.09 -9.58
C SER A 135 17.45 4.00 -11.07
N LYS A 136 18.73 4.12 -11.43
CA LYS A 136 19.18 4.08 -12.82
C LYS A 136 19.38 2.62 -13.27
N LYS A 137 18.59 2.15 -14.24
CA LYS A 137 18.72 0.81 -14.84
C LYS A 137 18.82 0.92 -16.36
N GLN A 138 19.91 0.40 -16.93
CA GLN A 138 20.16 0.43 -18.38
C GLN A 138 19.94 1.83 -18.97
N ASP A 139 20.50 2.85 -18.32
CA ASP A 139 20.35 4.27 -18.65
C ASP A 139 18.94 4.89 -18.54
N ILE A 140 17.96 4.14 -18.03
CA ILE A 140 16.60 4.62 -17.78
C ILE A 140 16.37 4.75 -16.27
N TRP A 141 15.85 5.90 -15.84
CA TRP A 141 15.40 6.11 -14.47
C TRP A 141 14.05 5.44 -14.24
N LYS A 142 13.96 4.59 -13.21
CA LYS A 142 12.72 3.90 -12.81
C LYS A 142 12.36 4.26 -11.38
N ILE A 143 11.07 4.42 -11.10
CA ILE A 143 10.55 4.60 -9.74
C ILE A 143 10.68 3.26 -9.01
N ILE A 144 11.51 3.24 -7.97
CA ILE A 144 11.69 2.10 -7.06
C ILE A 144 11.02 2.33 -5.70
N ASN A 145 10.58 3.55 -5.40
CA ASN A 145 9.81 3.87 -4.21
C ASN A 145 8.82 5.01 -4.51
N GLU A 146 7.58 4.83 -4.08
CA GLU A 146 6.61 5.91 -3.95
C GLU A 146 6.11 5.93 -2.51
N GLY A 147 6.19 7.08 -1.84
CA GLY A 147 5.75 7.22 -0.45
C GLY A 147 5.44 8.66 -0.04
N ASP A 148 5.05 8.81 1.22
CA ASP A 148 4.84 10.12 1.86
C ASP A 148 5.22 10.09 3.35
N LEU A 149 5.55 11.26 3.89
CA LEU A 149 6.00 11.38 5.28
C LEU A 149 4.89 11.07 6.30
N VAL A 150 3.62 11.10 5.88
CA VAL A 150 2.49 10.76 6.76
C VAL A 150 2.51 9.26 7.06
N THR A 151 2.66 8.47 5.99
CA THR A 151 2.80 7.02 6.05
C THR A 151 4.10 6.64 6.73
N ASP A 152 5.23 7.28 6.40
CA ASP A 152 6.52 7.01 7.04
C ASP A 152 6.45 7.19 8.56
N LYS A 153 5.83 8.29 9.03
CA LYS A 153 5.66 8.56 10.46
C LYS A 153 4.77 7.52 11.13
N TYR A 154 3.74 7.05 10.44
CA TYR A 154 2.89 5.99 10.93
C TYR A 154 3.63 4.65 11.04
N LEU A 155 4.40 4.28 10.01
CA LEU A 155 5.23 3.08 9.99
C LEU A 155 6.37 3.13 11.01
N ALA A 156 6.96 4.30 11.25
CA ALA A 156 7.96 4.46 12.30
C ALA A 156 7.37 4.16 13.68
N LYS A 157 6.16 4.66 13.97
CA LYS A 157 5.43 4.31 15.20
C LYS A 157 5.06 2.83 15.27
N ALA A 158 4.77 2.20 14.13
CA ALA A 158 4.53 0.75 14.04
C ALA A 158 5.74 -0.06 14.51
N LYS A 159 6.95 0.36 14.12
CA LYS A 159 8.20 -0.32 14.48
C LYS A 159 8.51 -0.27 15.98
N ASP A 160 7.98 0.73 16.69
CA ASP A 160 8.08 0.84 18.15
C ASP A 160 7.03 0.01 18.89
N VAL A 161 6.15 -0.71 18.18
CA VAL A 161 5.18 -1.61 18.81
C VAL A 161 5.90 -2.82 19.38
N VAL A 162 6.07 -2.81 20.70
CA VAL A 162 6.56 -3.97 21.45
C VAL A 162 5.50 -5.06 21.39
N ILE A 163 5.77 -6.12 20.63
CA ILE A 163 4.91 -7.31 20.56
C ILE A 163 5.05 -8.07 21.89
N PRO A 164 3.96 -8.26 22.66
CA PRO A 164 4.01 -9.03 23.89
C PRO A 164 4.37 -10.50 23.64
N LYS A 165 4.95 -11.16 24.64
CA LYS A 165 5.37 -12.57 24.53
C LYS A 165 4.17 -13.52 24.33
N ASP A 166 3.02 -13.15 24.84
CA ASP A 166 1.75 -13.86 24.76
C ASP A 166 0.90 -13.47 23.54
N ALA A 167 1.46 -12.69 22.61
CA ALA A 167 0.78 -12.37 21.36
C ALA A 167 0.60 -13.63 20.51
N VAL A 168 -0.59 -13.77 19.92
CA VAL A 168 -0.97 -14.93 19.10
C VAL A 168 -0.76 -14.66 17.63
N LYS A 169 -0.14 -15.60 16.93
CA LYS A 169 0.23 -15.48 15.52
C LYS A 169 -0.88 -15.98 14.59
N GLY A 170 -1.20 -15.27 13.52
CA GLY A 170 -2.23 -15.65 12.52
C GLY A 170 -2.26 -14.77 11.27
N ASP A 171 -2.93 -15.23 10.23
CA ASP A 171 -3.21 -14.47 9.00
C ASP A 171 -4.58 -13.77 9.12
N TYR A 172 -4.64 -12.70 9.92
CA TYR A 172 -5.90 -12.10 10.35
C TYR A 172 -6.61 -11.27 9.27
N ASN A 173 -5.92 -10.89 8.20
CA ASN A 173 -6.48 -10.10 7.10
C ASN A 173 -6.57 -10.89 5.78
N GLY A 174 -6.06 -12.12 5.73
CA GLY A 174 -6.11 -13.02 4.59
C GLY A 174 -5.16 -12.66 3.45
N ASP A 175 -4.05 -11.96 3.75
CA ASP A 175 -3.04 -11.57 2.76
C ASP A 175 -1.91 -12.60 2.59
N GLY A 176 -1.92 -13.68 3.38
CA GLY A 176 -0.92 -14.74 3.38
C GLY A 176 0.33 -14.43 4.21
N VAL A 177 0.40 -13.26 4.84
CA VAL A 177 1.47 -12.84 5.76
C VAL A 177 0.98 -13.03 7.19
N LEU A 178 1.81 -13.66 8.02
CA LEU A 178 1.43 -13.90 9.42
C LEU A 178 1.74 -12.69 10.31
N ASP A 179 0.75 -12.30 11.09
CA ASP A 179 0.77 -11.22 12.07
C ASP A 179 0.59 -11.72 13.50
N TYR A 180 0.85 -10.84 14.47
CA TYR A 180 0.62 -11.06 15.89
C TYR A 180 -0.57 -10.24 16.36
N ALA A 181 -1.44 -10.84 17.18
CA ALA A 181 -2.53 -10.16 17.87
C ALA A 181 -2.37 -10.29 19.38
N TRP A 182 -2.68 -9.23 20.13
CA TRP A 182 -2.64 -9.24 21.60
C TRP A 182 -3.69 -8.28 22.18
N LEU A 183 -4.13 -8.58 23.40
CA LEU A 183 -5.05 -7.69 24.12
C LEU A 183 -4.26 -6.60 24.85
N VAL A 184 -4.73 -5.37 24.75
CA VAL A 184 -4.34 -4.25 25.61
C VAL A 184 -5.50 -3.97 26.57
N PRO A 185 -5.35 -4.28 27.87
CA PRO A 185 -6.39 -4.02 28.86
C PRO A 185 -6.56 -2.51 29.10
N PRO A 186 -7.66 -2.07 29.74
CA PRO A 186 -7.82 -0.69 30.19
C PRO A 186 -6.71 -0.31 31.19
N ASN A 187 -6.38 0.98 31.25
CA ASN A 187 -5.40 1.52 32.21
C ASN A 187 -5.79 1.25 33.68
N LYS A 188 -7.09 1.07 33.95
CA LYS A 188 -7.65 0.66 35.23
C LYS A 188 -8.32 -0.67 34.98
N SER A 189 -7.70 -1.76 35.41
CA SER A 189 -8.22 -3.12 35.23
C SER A 189 -8.90 -3.67 36.49
N GLU A 190 -8.89 -2.90 37.58
CA GLU A 190 -9.56 -3.27 38.83
C GLU A 190 -11.05 -3.00 38.75
N CYS A 191 -11.83 -3.98 39.20
CA CYS A 191 -13.26 -3.97 38.92
C CYS A 191 -14.07 -2.91 39.65
N GLU A 192 -13.64 -2.53 40.84
CA GLU A 192 -14.27 -1.45 41.61
C GLU A 192 -14.13 -0.11 40.88
N GLU A 193 -13.01 0.11 40.18
CA GLU A 193 -12.76 1.33 39.42
C GLU A 193 -13.43 1.33 38.05
N CYS A 194 -13.71 0.16 37.50
CA CYS A 194 -14.23 0.01 36.14
C CYS A 194 -15.70 0.42 35.99
N GLY A 195 -16.52 0.27 37.04
CA GLY A 195 -17.94 0.72 37.04
C GLY A 195 -18.78 0.25 35.85
N GLY A 196 -18.41 -0.84 35.18
CA GLY A 196 -19.07 -1.32 33.94
C GLY A 196 -18.63 -0.65 32.63
N ASN A 197 -17.61 0.20 32.60
CA ASN A 197 -17.22 0.95 31.39
C ASN A 197 -15.82 0.59 30.86
N CYS A 198 -15.20 -0.45 31.43
CA CYS A 198 -13.86 -0.86 31.02
C CYS A 198 -13.85 -1.49 29.62
N THR A 199 -13.03 -0.91 28.76
CA THR A 199 -12.86 -1.31 27.37
C THR A 199 -11.40 -1.72 27.15
N SER A 200 -11.21 -2.92 26.61
CA SER A 200 -9.92 -3.41 26.13
C SER A 200 -9.85 -3.33 24.61
N TYR A 201 -8.64 -3.42 24.06
CA TYR A 201 -8.42 -3.41 22.62
C TYR A 201 -7.55 -4.57 22.19
N ILE A 202 -8.01 -5.38 21.23
CA ILE A 202 -7.12 -6.31 20.54
C ILE A 202 -6.37 -5.51 19.47
N LYS A 203 -5.04 -5.54 19.55
CA LYS A 203 -4.13 -4.87 18.62
C LYS A 203 -3.39 -5.92 17.77
N PHE A 204 -2.86 -5.45 16.65
CA PHE A 204 -2.18 -6.25 15.64
C PHE A 204 -0.78 -5.69 15.36
N SER A 205 0.14 -6.56 14.94
CA SER A 205 1.46 -6.15 14.45
C SER A 205 1.39 -5.48 13.08
N ASP A 206 0.51 -5.97 12.20
CA ASP A 206 0.14 -5.23 11.00
C ASP A 206 -0.82 -4.10 11.38
N ASN A 207 -0.25 -2.91 11.32
CA ASN A 207 -0.93 -1.66 11.56
C ASN A 207 -2.04 -1.35 10.52
N SER A 208 -2.03 -2.00 9.35
CA SER A 208 -3.12 -1.88 8.38
C SER A 208 -4.43 -2.48 8.91
N ILE A 209 -4.35 -3.42 9.86
CA ILE A 209 -5.48 -4.08 10.50
C ILE A 209 -6.04 -3.19 11.63
N PRO A 210 -7.32 -2.79 11.58
CA PRO A 210 -7.91 -2.00 12.64
C PRO A 210 -7.99 -2.78 13.95
N SER A 211 -7.75 -2.12 15.07
CA SER A 211 -7.90 -2.73 16.40
C SER A 211 -9.36 -3.09 16.70
N ILE A 212 -9.58 -4.18 17.44
CA ILE A 212 -10.92 -4.59 17.89
C ILE A 212 -11.20 -3.94 19.23
N LYS A 213 -12.30 -3.19 19.33
CA LYS A 213 -12.81 -2.68 20.61
C LYS A 213 -13.60 -3.78 21.31
N VAL A 214 -13.21 -4.12 22.54
CA VAL A 214 -13.92 -5.11 23.37
C VAL A 214 -14.45 -4.40 24.61
N GLU A 215 -15.76 -4.19 24.63
CA GLU A 215 -16.47 -3.58 25.76
C GLU A 215 -16.64 -4.59 26.90
N MET A 216 -16.87 -4.10 28.12
CA MET A 216 -17.03 -4.94 29.31
C MET A 216 -15.86 -5.92 29.49
N CYS A 217 -14.64 -5.43 29.29
CA CYS A 217 -13.45 -6.27 29.24
C CYS A 217 -12.29 -5.61 30.01
N ILE A 218 -11.84 -6.29 31.07
CA ILE A 218 -10.67 -5.88 31.88
C ILE A 218 -9.41 -6.71 31.58
N GLY A 219 -9.53 -7.73 30.73
CA GLY A 219 -8.45 -8.66 30.41
C GLY A 219 -8.94 -9.84 29.57
N GLY A 220 -8.12 -10.86 29.43
CA GLY A 220 -8.39 -12.02 28.57
C GLY A 220 -7.25 -12.25 27.58
N THR A 221 -7.30 -13.39 26.89
CA THR A 221 -6.26 -13.78 25.95
C THR A 221 -6.91 -14.10 24.61
N PRO A 222 -6.58 -13.36 23.53
CA PRO A 222 -7.00 -13.71 22.19
C PRO A 222 -6.43 -15.06 21.79
N THR A 223 -7.18 -15.81 21.00
CA THR A 223 -6.80 -17.10 20.44
C THR A 223 -7.00 -17.08 18.94
N ASN A 224 -6.02 -17.56 18.18
CA ASN A 224 -6.18 -17.80 16.76
C ASN A 224 -6.96 -19.11 16.57
N LEU A 225 -8.13 -19.04 15.94
CA LEU A 225 -9.00 -20.18 15.65
C LEU A 225 -8.79 -20.75 14.23
N GLY A 226 -7.91 -20.13 13.44
CA GLY A 226 -7.75 -20.42 12.03
C GLY A 226 -8.91 -19.89 11.18
N ASP A 227 -8.88 -20.19 9.88
CA ASP A 227 -9.94 -19.86 8.93
C ASP A 227 -11.17 -20.79 9.10
N LEU A 228 -11.94 -20.55 10.17
CA LEU A 228 -13.14 -21.31 10.53
C LEU A 228 -14.23 -21.18 9.47
N ASN A 229 -14.40 -19.99 8.89
CA ASN A 229 -15.46 -19.73 7.91
C ASN A 229 -15.02 -19.91 6.44
N LYS A 230 -13.75 -20.27 6.20
CA LYS A 230 -13.16 -20.54 4.88
C LYS A 230 -13.17 -19.31 3.96
N ASN A 231 -12.97 -18.13 4.51
CA ASN A 231 -12.89 -16.87 3.76
C ASN A 231 -11.45 -16.46 3.41
N GLY A 232 -10.45 -17.23 3.87
CA GLY A 232 -9.03 -16.99 3.65
C GLY A 232 -8.34 -16.17 4.74
N SER A 233 -9.05 -15.74 5.80
CA SER A 233 -8.50 -15.05 6.97
C SER A 233 -8.76 -15.83 8.25
N ASP A 234 -7.86 -15.71 9.22
CA ASP A 234 -7.97 -16.37 10.52
C ASP A 234 -9.01 -15.66 11.43
N GLU A 235 -9.89 -16.45 12.05
CA GLU A 235 -10.79 -15.98 13.09
C GLU A 235 -10.10 -15.82 14.46
N ILE A 236 -10.52 -14.81 15.22
CA ILE A 236 -10.00 -14.55 16.57
C ILE A 236 -11.08 -14.85 17.59
N GLY A 237 -10.81 -15.82 18.45
CA GLY A 237 -11.64 -16.14 19.61
C GLY A 237 -11.13 -15.47 20.87
N MET A 238 -12.02 -15.03 21.76
CA MET A 238 -11.64 -14.56 23.09
C MET A 238 -12.77 -14.73 24.09
N LEU A 239 -12.43 -15.09 25.33
CA LEU A 239 -13.33 -14.90 26.47
C LEU A 239 -12.94 -13.60 27.18
N PRO A 240 -13.75 -12.53 27.14
CA PRO A 240 -13.46 -11.31 27.87
C PRO A 240 -13.37 -11.59 29.37
N GLY A 241 -12.32 -11.10 30.01
CA GLY A 241 -12.15 -11.13 31.45
C GLY A 241 -13.09 -10.13 32.12
N TRP A 242 -13.80 -10.57 33.15
CA TRP A 242 -14.67 -9.74 33.99
C TRP A 242 -14.76 -10.32 35.41
N CYS A 243 -15.06 -9.48 36.42
CA CYS A 243 -14.97 -9.86 37.84
C CYS A 243 -16.26 -10.38 38.47
N THR A 244 -17.44 -10.03 37.97
CA THR A 244 -18.70 -10.27 38.69
C THR A 244 -19.48 -11.50 38.23
N SER A 245 -18.99 -12.27 37.24
CA SER A 245 -19.70 -13.46 36.73
C SER A 245 -18.77 -14.52 36.11
N CYS A 246 -19.06 -15.80 36.40
CA CYS A 246 -18.48 -16.96 35.72
C CYS A 246 -19.13 -17.25 34.36
N TRP A 247 -20.38 -16.84 34.17
CA TRP A 247 -21.05 -16.86 32.87
C TRP A 247 -20.65 -15.62 32.08
N ARG A 248 -20.03 -15.84 30.92
CA ARG A 248 -19.54 -14.79 30.02
C ARG A 248 -19.66 -15.23 28.58
N ASP A 249 -19.91 -14.28 27.70
CA ASP A 249 -20.05 -14.57 26.28
C ASP A 249 -18.67 -14.75 25.64
N TYR A 250 -18.48 -15.90 25.01
CA TYR A 250 -17.35 -16.11 24.13
C TYR A 250 -17.61 -15.39 22.82
N ILE A 251 -16.62 -14.61 22.38
CA ILE A 251 -16.70 -13.80 21.17
C ILE A 251 -15.74 -14.33 20.13
N VAL A 252 -16.21 -14.39 18.89
CA VAL A 252 -15.43 -14.80 17.73
C VAL A 252 -15.51 -13.71 16.68
N TYR A 253 -14.37 -13.19 16.25
CA TYR A 253 -14.26 -12.15 15.26
C TYR A 253 -13.74 -12.68 13.94
N THR A 254 -14.28 -12.16 12.83
CA THR A 254 -13.77 -12.36 11.47
C THR A 254 -13.54 -11.00 10.80
N TYR A 255 -12.51 -10.90 9.97
CA TYR A 255 -12.17 -9.68 9.25
C TYR A 255 -12.80 -9.68 7.86
N LYS A 256 -13.65 -8.69 7.57
CA LYS A 256 -14.34 -8.61 6.28
C LYS A 256 -14.61 -7.16 5.89
N ASN A 257 -14.30 -6.82 4.63
CA ASN A 257 -14.51 -5.48 4.08
C ASN A 257 -13.90 -4.36 4.96
N ASP A 258 -12.64 -4.54 5.33
CA ASP A 258 -11.86 -3.62 6.16
C ASP A 258 -12.42 -3.40 7.58
N LYS A 259 -13.20 -4.36 8.11
CA LYS A 259 -13.83 -4.27 9.43
C LYS A 259 -13.90 -5.63 10.12
N TRP A 260 -13.80 -5.59 11.44
CA TRP A 260 -14.10 -6.73 12.30
C TRP A 260 -15.60 -6.83 12.55
N ILE A 261 -16.15 -8.03 12.34
CA ILE A 261 -17.52 -8.40 12.68
C ILE A 261 -17.50 -9.69 13.49
N PHE A 262 -18.61 -10.01 14.15
CA PHE A 262 -18.74 -11.31 14.78
C PHE A 262 -18.88 -12.40 13.71
N ALA A 263 -18.06 -13.46 13.80
CA ALA A 263 -18.14 -14.62 12.92
C ALA A 263 -19.39 -15.47 13.22
N VAL A 264 -19.75 -15.53 14.51
CA VAL A 264 -20.98 -16.13 15.04
C VAL A 264 -21.54 -15.21 16.13
N GLU A 265 -22.84 -15.29 16.40
CA GLU A 265 -23.44 -14.56 17.53
C GLU A 265 -22.70 -14.94 18.83
N PRO A 266 -22.29 -13.95 19.66
CA PRO A 266 -21.67 -14.23 20.95
C PRO A 266 -22.52 -15.18 21.78
N PHE A 267 -21.90 -16.19 22.39
CA PHE A 267 -22.62 -17.24 23.11
C PHE A 267 -22.03 -17.49 24.48
N SER A 268 -22.91 -17.76 25.45
CA SER A 268 -22.52 -17.86 26.86
C SER A 268 -21.74 -19.13 27.15
N THR A 269 -20.63 -18.97 27.87
CA THR A 269 -19.81 -20.06 28.41
C THR A 269 -19.62 -19.87 29.91
N HIS A 270 -19.38 -20.96 30.62
CA HIS A 270 -19.10 -20.96 32.05
C HIS A 270 -17.60 -21.20 32.32
N CYS A 271 -17.06 -20.56 33.35
CA CYS A 271 -15.64 -20.67 33.74
C CYS A 271 -15.12 -22.13 33.82
N ASN A 272 -15.89 -23.08 34.37
CA ASN A 272 -15.49 -24.48 34.44
C ASN A 272 -15.18 -25.12 33.07
N GLN A 273 -15.90 -24.73 32.00
CA GLN A 273 -15.63 -25.28 30.66
C GLN A 273 -14.21 -24.91 30.20
N TRP A 274 -13.74 -23.72 30.58
CA TRP A 274 -12.41 -23.23 30.26
C TRP A 274 -11.32 -23.87 31.10
N GLU A 275 -11.58 -24.07 32.40
CA GLU A 275 -10.68 -24.78 33.30
C GLU A 275 -10.46 -26.24 32.86
N GLU A 276 -11.48 -26.85 32.26
CA GLU A 276 -11.43 -28.18 31.67
C GLU A 276 -10.79 -28.21 30.26
N GLY A 277 -10.40 -27.05 29.72
CA GLY A 277 -9.80 -26.94 28.39
C GLY A 277 -10.75 -27.22 27.24
N ILE A 278 -12.06 -27.10 27.46
CA ILE A 278 -13.07 -27.25 26.40
C ILE A 278 -12.88 -26.11 25.40
N LYS A 279 -12.68 -26.47 24.13
CA LYS A 279 -12.73 -25.51 23.04
C LYS A 279 -14.17 -25.09 22.79
N PRO A 280 -14.50 -23.79 22.83
CA PRO A 280 -15.88 -23.34 22.62
C PRO A 280 -16.36 -23.51 21.18
N ILE A 281 -15.43 -23.54 20.22
CA ILE A 281 -15.71 -23.59 18.79
C ILE A 281 -14.52 -24.25 18.06
N ASP A 282 -14.82 -24.97 16.96
CA ASP A 282 -13.89 -25.62 16.04
C ASP A 282 -14.49 -25.62 14.62
#